data_AF-A0A836ZT62-F1
#
_entry.id   AF-A0A836ZT62-F1
#
_cell.length_a   1.000
_cell.length_b   1.000
_cell.length_c   1.000
_cell.angle_alpha   90.00
_cell.angle_beta   90.00
_cell.angle_gamma   90.00
#
_symmetry.space_group_name_H-M   'P 1'
#
loop_
_entity.id
_entity.type
_entity.pdbx_description
1 polymer ?
#
loop_
_entity_poly.entity_id
_entity_poly.type
_entity_poly.pdbx_seq_one_letter_code
_entity_poly.pdbx_strand_id
1 'polypeptide(L)'
;MSRIQPDRLRDVFRRHAWRLLLSALLVLVTMLAGVGLLGLSGSFLTAAALAGVAGMGTGFNFFSPSAGIRALTFARIASRYGEKLIGHDATLRIARDLRVWFFRRALPLAPGRLSATRTGDLLARLMSDIGEVDGLSVRALAPLAALLGIWLAGIAAAALIYLPAAGLLLVLGVLIGGLVPWQVARGGAQREQLRAQQRTALRTQAFEGLEGAADLAAVDAQGAWLQQIDAAAAAAVDGDRIQRRRLITSNLLHALCGG
;
A
#
# COMPACT_ATOMS: atom_id res chain seq x y z
N MET A 1 -5.83 37.14 20.59
CA MET A 1 -6.59 36.59 19.44
C MET A 1 -5.62 36.16 18.35
N SER A 2 -5.05 34.95 18.44
CA SER A 2 -4.19 34.39 17.40
C SER A 2 -5.05 33.59 16.42
N ARG A 3 -5.05 34.01 15.15
CA ARG A 3 -5.78 33.37 14.06
C ARG A 3 -5.22 31.96 13.85
N ILE A 4 -6.03 30.94 14.12
CA ILE A 4 -5.74 29.56 13.73
C ILE A 4 -6.00 29.49 12.22
N GLN A 5 -4.93 29.66 11.44
CA GLN A 5 -4.95 29.45 9.99
C GLN A 5 -5.28 27.96 9.76
N PRO A 6 -6.22 27.60 8.87
CA PRO A 6 -6.45 26.20 8.55
C PRO A 6 -5.23 25.70 7.77
N ASP A 7 -4.35 24.96 8.45
CA ASP A 7 -3.22 24.28 7.83
C ASP A 7 -3.77 23.37 6.71
N ARG A 8 -3.59 23.80 5.47
CA ARG A 8 -3.92 22.98 4.29
C ARG A 8 -3.05 21.73 4.41
N LEU A 9 -3.64 20.53 4.23
CA LEU A 9 -2.95 19.23 4.17
C LEU A 9 -1.59 19.29 3.44
N ARG A 10 -1.52 20.11 2.38
CA ARG A 10 -0.31 20.40 1.59
C ARG A 10 0.91 20.88 2.40
N ASP A 11 0.74 21.67 3.46
CA ASP A 11 1.87 22.19 4.26
C ASP A 11 2.45 21.15 5.24
N VAL A 12 1.63 20.18 5.67
CA VAL A 12 2.08 19.01 6.44
C VAL A 12 2.88 18.06 5.53
N PHE A 13 2.41 17.83 4.30
CA PHE A 13 3.15 17.07 3.29
C PHE A 13 4.47 17.75 2.92
N ARG A 14 4.52 19.08 2.81
CA ARG A 14 5.76 19.81 2.49
C ARG A 14 6.86 19.64 3.54
N ARG A 15 6.49 19.55 4.82
CA ARG A 15 7.44 19.30 5.92
C ARG A 15 8.00 17.87 5.91
N HIS A 16 7.26 16.91 5.37
CA HIS A 16 7.66 15.50 5.28
C HIS A 16 8.15 15.09 3.88
N ALA A 17 8.07 15.98 2.90
CA ALA A 17 8.46 15.74 1.50
C ALA A 17 9.91 15.26 1.37
N TRP A 18 10.83 15.78 2.19
CA TRP A 18 12.23 15.33 2.18
C TRP A 18 12.36 13.86 2.60
N ARG A 19 11.56 13.41 3.59
CA ARG A 19 11.57 12.02 4.08
C ARG A 19 10.92 11.08 3.07
N LEU A 20 9.86 11.53 2.40
CA LEU A 20 9.21 10.79 1.31
C LEU A 20 10.13 10.67 0.08
N LEU A 21 10.85 11.74 -0.26
CA LEU A 21 11.83 11.73 -1.34
C LEU A 21 13.01 10.81 -0.98
N LEU A 22 13.48 10.86 0.27
CA LEU A 22 14.52 9.96 0.76
C LEU A 22 14.05 8.49 0.73
N SER A 23 12.83 8.19 1.18
CA SER A 23 12.31 6.82 1.09
C SER A 23 12.22 6.36 -0.36
N ALA A 24 11.69 7.20 -1.26
CA ALA A 24 11.61 6.88 -2.68
C ALA A 24 12.99 6.62 -3.30
N LEU A 25 13.99 7.44 -2.95
CA LEU A 25 15.38 7.23 -3.38
C LEU A 25 15.94 5.91 -2.88
N LEU A 26 15.71 5.54 -1.61
CA LEU A 26 16.17 4.27 -1.04
C LEU A 26 15.52 3.06 -1.71
N VAL A 27 14.23 3.14 -2.07
CA VAL A 27 13.59 2.05 -2.80
C VAL A 27 14.18 1.93 -4.21
N LEU A 28 14.41 3.06 -4.89
CA LEU A 28 15.04 3.09 -6.20
C LEU A 28 16.45 2.47 -6.16
N VAL A 29 17.28 2.82 -5.16
CA VAL A 29 18.60 2.19 -4.97
C VAL A 29 18.48 0.69 -4.71
N THR A 30 17.54 0.26 -3.87
CA THR A 30 17.30 -1.16 -3.58
C THR A 30 16.99 -1.96 -4.85
N MET A 31 16.18 -1.36 -5.71
CA MET A 31 15.75 -1.96 -6.97
C MET A 31 16.86 -1.98 -8.02
N LEU A 32 17.59 -0.87 -8.19
CA LEU A 32 18.77 -0.80 -9.07
C LEU A 32 19.85 -1.79 -8.63
N ALA A 33 20.09 -1.91 -7.32
CA ALA A 33 21.03 -2.89 -6.79
C ALA A 33 20.57 -4.34 -7.11
N GLY A 34 19.26 -4.61 -7.06
CA GLY A 34 18.70 -5.90 -7.47
C GLY A 34 18.90 -6.21 -8.96
N VAL A 35 18.60 -5.27 -9.84
CA VAL A 35 18.82 -5.41 -11.29
C VAL A 35 20.30 -5.57 -11.61
N GLY A 36 21.15 -4.74 -11.00
CA GLY A 36 22.60 -4.85 -11.12
C GLY A 36 23.12 -6.22 -10.66
N LEU A 37 22.56 -6.78 -9.58
CA LEU A 37 22.95 -8.10 -9.09
C LEU A 37 22.64 -9.20 -10.12
N LEU A 38 21.47 -9.14 -10.76
CA LEU A 38 21.06 -10.08 -11.79
C LEU A 38 21.95 -9.95 -13.04
N GLY A 39 22.18 -8.72 -13.49
CA GLY A 39 23.03 -8.43 -14.64
C GLY A 39 24.48 -8.89 -14.41
N LEU A 40 25.07 -8.51 -13.28
CA LEU A 40 26.47 -8.83 -12.96
C LEU A 40 26.65 -10.33 -12.74
N SER A 41 25.69 -11.00 -12.08
CA SER A 41 25.69 -12.46 -11.92
C SER A 41 25.59 -13.18 -13.26
N GLY A 42 24.71 -12.70 -14.16
CA GLY A 42 24.54 -13.27 -15.50
C GLY A 42 25.79 -13.12 -16.37
N SER A 43 26.39 -11.92 -16.41
CA SER A 43 27.64 -11.69 -17.15
C SER A 43 28.80 -12.48 -16.55
N PHE A 44 28.84 -12.64 -15.22
CA PHE A 44 29.86 -13.42 -14.55
C PHE A 44 29.75 -14.91 -14.85
N LEU A 45 28.54 -15.47 -14.80
CA LEU A 45 28.31 -16.89 -15.08
C LEU A 45 28.65 -17.24 -16.54
N THR A 46 28.24 -16.39 -17.48
CA THR A 46 28.56 -16.56 -18.91
C THR A 46 30.05 -16.42 -19.18
N ALA A 47 30.71 -15.42 -18.59
CA ALA A 47 32.16 -15.25 -18.72
C ALA A 47 32.96 -16.40 -18.10
N ALA A 48 32.53 -16.91 -16.93
CA ALA A 48 33.14 -18.07 -16.28
C ALA A 48 32.98 -19.35 -17.11
N ALA A 49 31.79 -19.57 -17.70
CA ALA A 49 31.54 -20.69 -18.60
C ALA A 49 32.46 -20.64 -19.84
N LEU A 50 32.58 -19.48 -20.48
CA LEU A 50 33.44 -19.29 -21.65
C LEU A 50 34.93 -19.48 -21.30
N ALA A 51 35.39 -18.93 -20.17
CA ALA A 51 36.77 -19.09 -19.71
C ALA A 51 37.11 -20.56 -19.41
N GLY A 52 36.16 -21.32 -18.86
CA GLY A 52 36.29 -22.75 -18.62
C GLY A 52 36.44 -23.55 -19.92
N VAL A 53 35.59 -23.29 -20.92
CA VAL A 53 35.66 -23.95 -22.23
C VAL A 53 36.95 -23.57 -23.00
N ALA A 54 37.40 -22.32 -22.87
CA ALA A 54 38.61 -21.83 -23.53
C ALA A 54 39.92 -22.26 -22.84
N GLY A 55 39.86 -22.97 -21.71
CA GLY A 55 41.04 -23.38 -20.93
C GLY A 55 41.81 -22.23 -20.27
N MET A 56 41.27 -21.00 -20.28
CA MET A 56 41.89 -19.79 -19.71
C MET A 56 41.53 -19.59 -18.23
N GLY A 57 41.45 -20.67 -17.45
CA GLY A 57 41.03 -20.62 -16.05
C GLY A 57 42.00 -19.89 -15.12
N THR A 58 43.30 -19.85 -15.45
CA THR A 58 44.35 -19.27 -14.60
C THR A 58 44.45 -17.74 -14.69
N GLY A 59 43.90 -17.12 -15.74
CA GLY A 59 43.88 -15.66 -15.93
C GLY A 59 42.53 -15.00 -15.63
N PHE A 60 41.50 -15.77 -15.26
CA PHE A 60 40.16 -15.24 -15.07
C PHE A 60 40.03 -14.50 -13.73
N ASN A 61 39.63 -13.23 -13.78
CA ASN A 61 39.51 -12.39 -12.60
C ASN A 61 38.16 -12.62 -11.89
N PHE A 62 38.15 -13.48 -10.87
CA PHE A 62 36.97 -13.73 -10.03
C PHE A 62 36.74 -12.64 -8.95
N PHE A 63 37.77 -11.88 -8.60
CA PHE A 63 37.70 -10.90 -7.52
C PHE A 63 36.85 -9.68 -7.88
N SER A 64 36.98 -9.15 -9.10
CA SER A 64 36.23 -7.97 -9.54
C SER A 64 34.71 -8.20 -9.56
N PRO A 65 34.18 -9.29 -10.17
CA PRO A 65 32.77 -9.62 -10.08
C PRO A 65 32.31 -9.90 -8.65
N SER A 66 33.10 -10.61 -7.84
CA SER A 66 32.75 -10.90 -6.45
C SER A 66 32.62 -9.62 -5.61
N ALA A 67 33.53 -8.66 -5.77
CA ALA A 67 33.48 -7.37 -5.11
C ALA A 67 32.23 -6.58 -5.53
N GLY A 68 31.89 -6.59 -6.83
CA GLY A 68 30.67 -5.97 -7.36
C GLY A 68 29.40 -6.56 -6.74
N ILE A 69 29.29 -7.90 -6.68
CA ILE A 69 28.14 -8.59 -6.07
C ILE A 69 28.00 -8.21 -4.59
N ARG A 70 29.11 -8.21 -3.84
CA ARG A 70 29.08 -7.84 -2.41
C ARG A 70 28.67 -6.39 -2.20
N ALA A 71 29.24 -5.46 -2.98
CA ALA A 71 28.90 -4.03 -2.89
C ALA A 71 27.42 -3.79 -3.20
N LEU A 72 26.89 -4.39 -4.27
CA LEU A 72 25.48 -4.29 -4.66
C LEU A 72 24.56 -4.93 -3.61
N THR A 73 24.94 -6.09 -3.07
CA THR A 73 24.17 -6.74 -2.00
C THR A 73 24.12 -5.87 -0.75
N PHE A 74 25.25 -5.27 -0.36
CA PHE A 74 25.31 -4.39 0.80
C PHE A 74 24.47 -3.12 0.58
N ALA A 75 24.60 -2.48 -0.58
CA ALA A 75 23.79 -1.33 -0.96
C ALA A 75 22.27 -1.64 -0.92
N ARG A 76 21.88 -2.83 -1.40
CA ARG A 76 20.50 -3.31 -1.36
C ARG A 76 19.98 -3.47 0.07
N ILE A 77 20.77 -4.11 0.95
CA ILE A 77 20.38 -4.35 2.34
C ILE A 77 20.30 -3.02 3.10
N ALA A 78 21.30 -2.15 2.97
CA ALA A 78 21.36 -0.86 3.63
C ALA A 78 20.19 0.04 3.21
N SER A 79 19.91 0.10 1.91
CA SER A 79 18.81 0.91 1.37
C SER A 79 17.45 0.40 1.86
N ARG A 80 17.24 -0.92 1.89
CA ARG A 80 15.99 -1.50 2.43
C ARG A 80 15.83 -1.28 3.92
N TYR A 81 16.92 -1.30 4.67
CA TYR A 81 16.90 -1.00 6.10
C TYR A 81 16.55 0.47 6.35
N GLY A 82 17.18 1.40 5.62
CA GLY A 82 16.89 2.82 5.74
C GLY A 82 15.45 3.16 5.32
N GLU A 83 14.92 2.52 4.28
CA GLU A 83 13.51 2.66 3.86
C GLU A 83 12.57 2.29 5.01
N LYS A 84 12.79 1.11 5.63
CA LYS A 84 12.00 0.65 6.78
C LYS A 84 12.10 1.62 7.96
N LEU A 85 13.30 2.10 8.26
CA LEU A 85 13.53 3.01 9.38
C LEU A 85 12.77 4.32 9.20
N ILE A 86 12.92 4.96 8.04
CA ILE A 86 12.28 6.24 7.71
C ILE A 86 10.75 6.07 7.63
N GLY A 87 10.27 4.98 7.04
CA GLY A 87 8.84 4.68 6.92
C GLY A 87 8.18 4.49 8.29
N HIS A 88 8.84 3.78 9.20
CA HIS A 88 8.34 3.59 10.56
C HIS A 88 8.32 4.91 11.33
N ASP A 89 9.40 5.67 11.22
CA ASP A 89 9.57 6.98 11.83
C ASP A 89 8.56 8.03 11.37
N ALA A 90 8.12 7.95 10.12
CA ALA A 90 7.06 8.80 9.58
C ALA A 90 5.70 8.41 10.17
N THR A 91 5.40 7.10 10.18
CA THR A 91 4.14 6.57 10.70
C THR A 91 3.94 6.93 12.19
N LEU A 92 4.99 6.76 13.01
CA LEU A 92 4.93 7.07 14.44
C LEU A 92 4.75 8.57 14.71
N ARG A 93 5.37 9.44 13.91
CA ARG A 93 5.22 10.90 14.07
C ARG A 93 3.83 11.38 13.69
N ILE A 94 3.26 10.83 12.61
CA ILE A 94 1.88 11.10 12.21
C ILE A 94 0.92 10.69 13.34
N ALA A 95 1.09 9.49 13.91
CA ALA A 95 0.28 9.01 15.02
C ALA A 95 0.38 9.93 16.26
N ARG A 96 1.58 10.43 16.57
CA ARG A 96 1.82 11.37 17.67
C ARG A 96 1.13 12.71 17.44
N ASP A 97 1.32 13.31 16.26
CA ASP A 97 0.82 14.66 15.97
C ASP A 97 -0.73 14.67 15.91
N LEU A 98 -1.32 13.59 15.39
CA LEU A 98 -2.77 13.39 15.40
C LEU A 98 -3.31 13.31 16.84
N ARG A 99 -2.62 12.58 17.73
CA ARG A 99 -2.98 12.48 19.16
C ARG A 99 -2.99 13.86 19.82
N VAL A 100 -1.96 14.69 19.59
CA VAL A 100 -1.85 16.03 20.20
C VAL A 100 -2.91 17.00 19.66
N TRP A 101 -3.14 17.02 18.35
CA TRP A 101 -4.16 17.86 17.73
C TRP A 101 -5.55 17.52 18.25
N PHE A 102 -5.83 16.22 18.38
CA PHE A 102 -7.11 15.71 18.84
C PHE A 102 -7.41 16.06 20.30
N PHE A 103 -6.46 15.85 21.22
CA PHE A 103 -6.65 16.24 22.63
C PHE A 103 -6.90 17.75 22.79
N ARG A 104 -6.18 18.58 22.03
CA ARG A 104 -6.40 20.04 22.03
C ARG A 104 -7.79 20.45 21.53
N ARG A 105 -8.40 19.66 20.63
CA ARG A 105 -9.71 19.95 20.06
C ARG A 105 -10.86 19.35 20.87
N ALA A 106 -10.64 18.19 21.50
CA ALA A 106 -11.65 17.45 22.26
C ALA A 106 -11.86 18.00 23.68
N LEU A 107 -10.78 18.42 24.38
CA LEU A 107 -10.90 18.95 25.76
C LEU A 107 -11.83 20.17 25.90
N PRO A 108 -11.85 21.16 24.98
CA PRO A 108 -12.69 22.35 25.12
C PRO A 108 -14.17 22.14 24.81
N LEU A 109 -14.55 21.02 24.18
CA LEU A 109 -15.92 20.70 23.76
C LEU A 109 -16.73 19.99 24.84
N ALA A 110 -16.16 19.80 26.03
CA ALA A 110 -16.83 19.15 27.16
C ALA A 110 -17.28 20.13 28.26
N PRO A 111 -18.27 21.01 28.05
CA PRO A 111 -19.09 21.52 29.14
C PRO A 111 -20.32 20.62 29.30
N GLY A 112 -20.26 19.73 30.30
CA GLY A 112 -21.44 19.15 30.93
C GLY A 112 -22.14 18.01 30.18
N ARG A 113 -22.05 16.82 30.78
CA ARG A 113 -23.06 15.73 30.68
C ARG A 113 -23.21 15.08 29.30
N LEU A 114 -22.22 14.31 28.85
CA LEU A 114 -22.51 13.19 27.95
C LEU A 114 -21.76 11.94 28.41
N SER A 115 -22.50 10.84 28.46
CA SER A 115 -22.08 9.49 28.84
C SER A 115 -20.72 9.14 28.21
N ALA A 116 -19.67 9.16 29.03
CA ALA A 116 -18.26 9.13 28.61
C ALA A 116 -17.83 7.83 27.91
N THR A 117 -18.69 6.81 27.88
CA THR A 117 -18.43 5.50 27.29
C THR A 117 -18.75 5.41 25.79
N ARG A 118 -19.70 6.21 25.25
CA ARG A 118 -20.11 6.11 23.84
C ARG A 118 -19.31 6.99 22.88
N THR A 119 -18.88 8.17 23.31
CA THR A 119 -18.09 9.09 22.48
C THR A 119 -16.66 8.60 22.27
N GLY A 120 -16.08 7.90 23.26
CA GLY A 120 -14.72 7.34 23.19
C GLY A 120 -14.56 6.20 22.17
N ASP A 121 -15.60 5.39 21.98
CA ASP A 121 -15.57 4.21 21.11
C ASP A 121 -15.82 4.58 19.63
N LEU A 122 -16.71 5.55 19.39
CA LEU A 122 -16.84 6.22 18.08
C LEU A 122 -15.55 6.98 17.70
N LEU A 123 -14.83 7.52 18.69
CA LEU A 123 -13.52 8.17 18.54
C LEU A 123 -12.43 7.20 18.08
N ALA A 124 -12.36 6.03 18.73
CA ALA A 124 -11.38 4.99 18.43
C ALA A 124 -11.60 4.45 17.00
N ARG A 125 -12.86 4.33 16.57
CA ARG A 125 -13.23 3.92 15.21
C ARG A 125 -12.91 4.97 14.14
N LEU A 126 -13.21 6.25 14.40
CA LEU A 126 -12.85 7.32 13.45
C LEU A 126 -11.32 7.52 13.35
N MET A 127 -10.60 7.33 14.46
CA MET A 127 -9.13 7.28 14.48
C MET A 127 -8.55 6.09 13.71
N SER A 128 -9.21 4.92 13.79
CA SER A 128 -8.84 3.73 13.01
C SER A 128 -9.03 3.98 11.51
N ASP A 129 -10.17 4.55 11.11
CA ASP A 129 -10.48 4.81 9.70
C ASP A 129 -9.57 5.90 9.09
N ILE A 130 -9.23 6.96 9.83
CA ILE A 130 -8.30 8.00 9.36
C ILE A 130 -6.85 7.49 9.30
N GLY A 131 -6.45 6.64 10.25
CA GLY A 131 -5.15 5.97 10.23
C GLY A 131 -5.00 5.00 9.06
N GLU A 132 -6.10 4.34 8.65
CA GLU A 132 -6.12 3.51 7.44
C GLU A 132 -5.95 4.36 6.17
N VAL A 133 -6.65 5.50 6.04
CA VAL A 133 -6.58 6.34 4.81
C VAL A 133 -5.19 6.98 4.61
N ASP A 134 -4.55 7.46 5.68
CA ASP A 134 -3.24 8.13 5.59
C ASP A 134 -2.08 7.11 5.51
N GLY A 135 -2.22 6.00 6.25
CA GLY A 135 -1.30 4.86 6.19
C GLY A 135 -1.32 4.14 4.85
N LEU A 136 -2.47 4.04 4.18
CA LEU A 136 -2.60 3.44 2.86
C LEU A 136 -1.95 4.31 1.79
N SER A 137 -2.11 5.65 1.87
CA SER A 137 -1.56 6.59 0.89
C SER A 137 -0.03 6.55 0.86
N VAL A 138 0.63 6.65 2.02
CA VAL A 138 2.11 6.60 2.10
C VAL A 138 2.66 5.21 1.76
N ARG A 139 1.95 4.15 2.15
CA ARG A 139 2.37 2.76 1.96
C ARG A 139 2.09 2.23 0.56
N ALA A 140 1.17 2.86 -0.18
CA ALA A 140 0.92 2.59 -1.60
C ALA A 140 1.80 3.46 -2.52
N LEU A 141 2.08 4.71 -2.15
CA LEU A 141 2.90 5.61 -2.97
C LEU A 141 4.36 5.16 -3.08
N ALA A 142 4.95 4.68 -1.99
CA ALA A 142 6.33 4.18 -1.99
C ALA A 142 6.56 3.02 -3.00
N PRO A 143 5.79 1.92 -3.00
CA PRO A 143 5.97 0.85 -3.98
C PRO A 143 5.61 1.25 -5.40
N LEU A 144 4.66 2.18 -5.61
CA LEU A 144 4.32 2.69 -6.94
C LEU A 144 5.46 3.54 -7.54
N ALA A 145 6.04 4.45 -6.76
CA ALA A 145 7.18 5.25 -7.18
C ALA A 145 8.40 4.37 -7.51
N ALA A 146 8.59 3.31 -6.74
CA ALA A 146 9.63 2.33 -6.94
C ALA A 146 9.45 1.51 -8.24
N LEU A 147 8.24 1.00 -8.49
CA LEU A 147 7.88 0.34 -9.74
C LEU A 147 8.16 1.24 -10.96
N LEU A 148 7.76 2.50 -10.87
CA LEU A 148 7.94 3.49 -11.92
C LEU A 148 9.43 3.76 -12.16
N GLY A 149 10.23 3.84 -11.08
CA GLY A 149 11.68 3.96 -11.13
C GLY A 149 12.37 2.78 -11.83
N ILE A 150 12.01 1.53 -11.50
CA ILE A 150 12.52 0.34 -12.22
C ILE A 150 12.17 0.43 -13.69
N TRP A 151 10.91 0.74 -13.99
CA TRP A 151 10.42 0.71 -15.35
C TRP A 151 11.16 1.72 -16.23
N LEU A 152 11.37 2.95 -15.75
CA LEU A 152 12.20 3.95 -16.41
C LEU A 152 13.66 3.51 -16.55
N ALA A 153 14.26 2.94 -15.50
CA ALA A 153 15.63 2.45 -15.56
C ALA A 153 15.79 1.31 -16.58
N GLY A 154 14.80 0.41 -16.67
CA GLY A 154 14.74 -0.67 -17.65
C GLY A 154 14.63 -0.14 -19.08
N ILE A 155 13.79 0.87 -19.32
CA ILE A 155 13.69 1.54 -20.63
C ILE A 155 15.01 2.21 -20.99
N ALA A 156 15.64 2.94 -20.06
CA ALA A 156 16.91 3.61 -20.29
C ALA A 156 18.01 2.61 -20.64
N ALA A 157 18.12 1.51 -19.89
CA ALA A 157 19.07 0.44 -20.16
C ALA A 157 18.81 -0.24 -21.51
N ALA A 158 17.54 -0.51 -21.84
CA ALA A 158 17.17 -1.06 -23.15
C ALA A 158 17.49 -0.09 -24.29
N ALA A 159 17.30 1.22 -24.08
CA ALA A 159 17.60 2.24 -25.09
C ALA A 159 19.11 2.35 -25.37
N LEU A 160 19.95 2.15 -24.35
CA LEU A 160 21.40 2.11 -24.48
C LEU A 160 21.92 0.89 -25.27
N ILE A 161 21.21 -0.24 -25.21
CA ILE A 161 21.63 -1.49 -25.87
C ILE A 161 20.98 -1.64 -27.25
N TYR A 162 19.66 -1.47 -27.33
CA TYR A 162 18.88 -1.70 -28.53
C TYR A 162 17.57 -0.88 -28.52
N LEU A 163 17.57 0.22 -29.27
CA LEU A 163 16.48 1.20 -29.32
C LEU A 163 15.08 0.61 -29.60
N PRO A 164 14.91 -0.39 -30.49
CA PRO A 164 13.60 -1.00 -30.74
C PRO A 164 13.04 -1.78 -29.54
N ALA A 165 13.90 -2.42 -28.74
CA ALA A 165 13.46 -3.10 -27.51
C ALA A 165 12.97 -2.12 -26.45
N ALA A 166 13.56 -0.92 -26.37
CA ALA A 166 13.10 0.13 -25.48
C ALA A 166 11.67 0.60 -25.83
N GLY A 167 11.37 0.73 -27.13
CA GLY A 167 10.03 1.06 -27.60
C GLY A 167 8.98 -0.01 -27.20
N LEU A 168 9.33 -1.28 -27.35
CA LEU A 168 8.48 -2.41 -26.94
C LEU A 168 8.21 -2.40 -25.42
N LEU A 169 9.25 -2.21 -24.60
CA LEU A 169 9.12 -2.13 -23.14
C LEU A 169 8.28 -0.92 -22.68
N LEU A 170 8.38 0.20 -23.40
CA LEU A 170 7.57 1.38 -23.14
C LEU A 170 6.09 1.10 -23.43
N VAL A 171 5.78 0.54 -24.60
CA VAL A 171 4.40 0.21 -24.97
C VAL A 171 3.81 -0.80 -23.99
N LEU A 172 4.53 -1.88 -23.69
CA LEU A 172 4.07 -2.93 -22.79
C LEU A 172 3.82 -2.40 -21.37
N GLY A 173 4.73 -1.56 -20.86
CA GLY A 173 4.59 -0.99 -19.53
C GLY A 173 3.46 0.03 -19.39
N VAL A 174 3.24 0.87 -20.41
CA VAL A 174 2.07 1.76 -20.45
C VAL A 174 0.78 0.96 -20.53
N LEU A 175 0.77 -0.12 -21.31
CA LEU A 175 -0.40 -0.95 -21.48
C LEU A 175 -0.74 -1.71 -20.19
N ILE A 176 0.23 -2.35 -19.54
CA ILE A 176 0.02 -3.02 -18.25
C ILE A 176 -0.30 -1.99 -17.15
N GLY A 177 0.50 -0.92 -17.05
CA GLY A 177 0.38 0.12 -16.04
C GLY A 177 -0.88 0.98 -16.17
N GLY A 178 -1.49 1.05 -17.36
CA GLY A 178 -2.74 1.75 -17.61
C GLY A 178 -3.96 0.83 -17.57
N LEU A 179 -3.90 -0.32 -18.26
CA LEU A 179 -5.03 -1.21 -18.44
C LEU A 179 -5.44 -1.89 -17.12
N VAL A 180 -4.47 -2.32 -16.29
CA VAL A 180 -4.74 -2.98 -15.01
C VAL A 180 -5.49 -2.04 -14.04
N PRO A 181 -4.98 -0.83 -13.69
CA PRO A 181 -5.72 0.06 -12.81
C PRO A 181 -7.01 0.60 -13.44
N TRP A 182 -7.07 0.76 -14.77
CA TRP A 182 -8.32 1.14 -15.44
C TRP A 182 -9.40 0.06 -15.29
N GLN A 183 -9.06 -1.22 -15.47
CA GLN A 183 -10.00 -2.33 -15.27
C GLN A 183 -10.45 -2.44 -13.81
N VAL A 184 -9.54 -2.25 -12.86
CA VAL A 184 -9.84 -2.27 -11.42
C VAL A 184 -10.72 -1.07 -11.04
N ALA A 185 -10.41 0.14 -11.51
CA ALA A 185 -11.14 1.36 -11.18
C ALA A 185 -12.53 1.41 -11.80
N ARG A 186 -12.70 0.94 -13.04
CA ARG A 186 -13.95 1.00 -13.80
C ARG A 186 -15.07 0.11 -13.23
N GLY A 187 -14.74 -0.81 -12.31
CA GLY A 187 -15.72 -1.65 -11.61
C GLY A 187 -15.63 -1.61 -10.08
N GLY A 188 -14.57 -1.03 -9.51
CA GLY A 188 -14.31 -1.01 -8.08
C GLY A 188 -15.06 0.10 -7.34
N ALA A 189 -15.07 1.33 -7.86
CA ALA A 189 -15.52 2.49 -7.09
C ALA A 189 -16.98 2.42 -6.62
N GLN A 190 -17.92 2.09 -7.51
CA GLN A 190 -19.34 1.95 -7.15
C GLN A 190 -19.59 0.76 -6.21
N ARG A 191 -18.78 -0.30 -6.32
CA ARG A 191 -18.90 -1.50 -5.47
C ARG A 191 -18.28 -1.27 -4.09
N GLU A 192 -17.18 -0.55 -4.02
CA GLU A 192 -16.55 -0.12 -2.76
C GLU A 192 -17.52 0.76 -1.98
N GLN A 193 -18.22 1.67 -2.67
CA GLN A 193 -19.28 2.49 -2.08
C GLN A 193 -20.45 1.64 -1.58
N LEU A 194 -20.93 0.68 -2.38
CA LEU A 194 -22.01 -0.22 -1.97
C LEU A 194 -21.62 -1.06 -0.74
N ARG A 195 -20.37 -1.54 -0.69
CA ARG A 195 -19.81 -2.28 0.44
C ARG A 195 -19.69 -1.43 1.70
N ALA A 196 -19.20 -0.19 1.54
CA ALA A 196 -19.14 0.76 2.64
C ALA A 196 -20.54 1.05 3.20
N GLN A 197 -21.54 1.22 2.32
CA GLN A 197 -22.94 1.41 2.72
C GLN A 197 -23.50 0.18 3.44
N GLN A 198 -23.30 -1.04 2.92
CA GLN A 198 -23.76 -2.28 3.54
C GLN A 198 -23.12 -2.50 4.92
N ARG A 199 -21.82 -2.24 5.07
CA ARG A 199 -21.12 -2.34 6.37
C ARG A 199 -21.60 -1.29 7.36
N THR A 200 -21.84 -0.07 6.91
CA THR A 200 -22.39 1.00 7.75
C THR A 200 -23.79 0.65 8.22
N ALA A 201 -24.67 0.21 7.31
CA ALA A 201 -26.02 -0.24 7.64
C ALA A 201 -26.03 -1.37 8.69
N LEU A 202 -25.18 -2.39 8.49
CA LEU A 202 -25.05 -3.51 9.43
C LEU A 202 -24.58 -3.05 10.82
N ARG A 203 -23.61 -2.12 10.87
CA ARG A 203 -23.11 -1.54 12.12
C ARG A 203 -24.18 -0.71 12.83
N THR A 204 -24.95 0.08 12.09
CA THR A 204 -26.05 0.88 12.64
C THR A 204 -27.13 -0.02 13.23
N GLN A 205 -27.58 -1.04 12.50
CA GLN A 205 -28.58 -2.01 13.00
C GLN A 205 -28.10 -2.79 14.22
N ALA A 206 -26.83 -3.22 14.23
CA ALA A 206 -26.26 -3.87 15.40
C ALA A 206 -26.23 -2.94 16.63
N PHE A 207 -25.91 -1.66 16.44
CA PHE A 207 -25.88 -0.69 17.52
C PHE A 207 -27.28 -0.34 18.05
N GLU A 208 -28.25 -0.14 17.15
CA GLU A 208 -29.66 0.08 17.50
C GLU A 208 -30.23 -1.10 18.29
N GLY A 209 -29.89 -2.33 17.91
CA GLY A 209 -30.29 -3.53 18.66
C GLY A 209 -29.69 -3.61 20.06
N LEU A 210 -28.43 -3.19 20.23
CA LEU A 210 -27.77 -3.15 21.54
C LEU A 210 -28.34 -2.05 22.44
N GLU A 211 -28.69 -0.91 21.86
CA GLU A 211 -29.29 0.21 22.59
C GLU A 211 -30.75 -0.05 22.98
N GLY A 212 -31.53 -0.63 22.07
CA GLY A 212 -32.93 -0.99 22.26
C GLY A 212 -33.15 -2.40 22.83
N ALA A 213 -32.10 -3.07 23.34
CA ALA A 213 -32.20 -4.47 23.76
C ALA A 213 -33.27 -4.72 24.84
N ALA A 214 -33.46 -3.75 25.75
CA ALA A 214 -34.47 -3.81 26.80
C ALA A 214 -35.89 -3.63 26.24
N ASP A 215 -36.07 -2.71 25.29
CA ASP A 215 -37.36 -2.50 24.62
C ASP A 215 -37.73 -3.71 23.76
N LEU A 216 -36.76 -4.26 23.00
CA LEU A 216 -36.92 -5.49 22.24
C LEU A 216 -37.26 -6.70 23.13
N ALA A 217 -36.70 -6.76 24.34
CA ALA A 217 -37.06 -7.77 25.35
C ALA A 217 -38.50 -7.58 25.85
N ALA A 218 -38.91 -6.34 26.09
CA ALA A 218 -40.22 -6.00 26.62
C ALA A 218 -41.36 -6.34 25.64
N VAL A 219 -41.10 -6.27 24.32
CA VAL A 219 -42.06 -6.67 23.28
C VAL A 219 -41.81 -8.07 22.68
N ASP A 220 -40.91 -8.87 23.28
CA ASP A 220 -40.54 -10.21 22.80
C ASP A 220 -40.11 -10.27 21.31
N ALA A 221 -39.53 -9.17 20.82
CA ALA A 221 -39.16 -8.98 19.41
C ALA A 221 -37.69 -9.32 19.10
N GLN A 222 -36.94 -9.83 20.09
CA GLN A 222 -35.51 -10.11 19.96
C GLN A 222 -35.20 -11.11 18.85
N GLY A 223 -36.01 -12.18 18.73
CA GLY A 223 -35.83 -13.19 17.69
C GLY A 223 -36.02 -12.63 16.27
N ALA A 224 -37.02 -11.78 16.07
CA ALA A 224 -37.28 -11.13 14.80
C ALA A 224 -36.15 -10.15 14.41
N TRP A 225 -35.60 -9.42 15.40
CA TRP A 225 -34.48 -8.51 15.19
C TRP A 225 -33.18 -9.25 14.82
N LEU A 226 -32.87 -10.36 15.51
CA LEU A 226 -31.71 -11.19 15.19
C LEU A 226 -31.79 -11.77 13.78
N GLN A 227 -32.96 -12.24 13.35
CA GLN A 227 -33.17 -12.71 11.96
C GLN A 227 -32.92 -11.60 10.94
N GLN A 228 -33.26 -10.35 11.26
CA GLN A 228 -33.05 -9.20 10.38
C GLN A 228 -31.56 -8.86 10.25
N ILE A 229 -30.80 -8.94 11.35
CA ILE A 229 -29.33 -8.78 11.34
C ILE A 229 -28.66 -9.92 10.57
N ASP A 230 -29.10 -11.17 10.77
CA ASP A 230 -28.53 -12.33 10.06
C ASP A 230 -28.79 -12.25 8.55
N ALA A 231 -29.97 -11.80 8.14
CA ALA A 231 -30.29 -11.57 6.73
C ALA A 231 -29.41 -10.46 6.12
N ALA A 232 -29.18 -9.36 6.86
CA ALA A 232 -28.30 -8.28 6.42
C ALA A 232 -26.82 -8.74 6.35
N ALA A 233 -26.40 -9.61 7.28
CA ALA A 233 -25.05 -10.19 7.30
C ALA A 233 -24.84 -11.15 6.13
N ALA A 234 -25.82 -12.00 5.83
CA ALA A 234 -25.78 -12.91 4.67
C ALA A 234 -25.66 -12.14 3.35
N ALA A 235 -26.42 -11.05 3.18
CA ALA A 235 -26.35 -10.20 1.98
C ALA A 235 -24.95 -9.56 1.80
N ALA A 236 -24.29 -9.15 2.89
CA ALA A 236 -22.93 -8.62 2.85
C ALA A 236 -21.90 -9.71 2.48
N VAL A 237 -22.05 -10.93 3.00
CA VAL A 237 -21.16 -12.07 2.71
C VAL A 237 -21.27 -12.53 1.26
N ASP A 238 -22.48 -12.58 0.71
CA ASP A 238 -22.68 -12.99 -0.69
C ASP A 238 -22.09 -11.97 -1.68
N GLY A 239 -22.19 -10.68 -1.38
CA GLY A 239 -21.49 -9.63 -2.11
C GLY A 239 -19.96 -9.85 -2.15
N ASP A 240 -19.37 -10.24 -1.01
CA ASP A 240 -17.94 -10.52 -0.91
C ASP A 240 -17.50 -11.81 -1.63
N ARG A 241 -18.34 -12.85 -1.65
CA ARG A 241 -18.07 -14.11 -2.36
C ARG A 241 -18.03 -13.92 -3.88
N ILE A 242 -18.98 -13.19 -4.45
CA ILE A 242 -19.03 -12.90 -5.90
C ILE A 242 -17.77 -12.17 -6.34
N GLN A 243 -17.28 -11.23 -5.51
CA GLN A 243 -16.08 -10.47 -5.81
C GLN A 243 -14.79 -11.29 -5.63
N ARG A 244 -14.69 -12.13 -4.60
CA ARG A 244 -13.55 -13.08 -4.46
C ARG A 244 -13.44 -13.97 -5.70
N ARG A 245 -14.55 -14.52 -6.19
CA ARG A 245 -14.54 -15.33 -7.42
C ARG A 245 -14.05 -14.53 -8.63
N ARG A 246 -14.48 -13.27 -8.78
CA ARG A 246 -14.02 -12.40 -9.89
C ARG A 246 -12.54 -12.00 -9.79
N LEU A 247 -12.04 -11.75 -8.59
CA LEU A 247 -10.62 -11.45 -8.36
C LEU A 247 -9.76 -12.68 -8.64
N ILE A 248 -10.22 -13.88 -8.27
CA ILE A 248 -9.57 -15.14 -8.62
C ILE A 248 -9.56 -15.32 -10.14
N THR A 249 -10.68 -15.09 -10.83
CA THR A 249 -10.69 -15.20 -12.31
C THR A 249 -9.80 -14.15 -12.98
N SER A 250 -9.71 -12.94 -12.43
CA SER A 250 -8.83 -11.89 -12.95
C SER A 250 -7.35 -12.25 -12.72
N ASN A 251 -6.98 -12.73 -11.53
CA ASN A 251 -5.63 -13.22 -11.26
C ASN A 251 -5.26 -14.45 -12.11
N LEU A 252 -6.21 -15.37 -12.36
CA LEU A 252 -5.98 -16.52 -13.23
C LEU A 252 -5.77 -16.11 -14.68
N LEU A 253 -6.55 -15.14 -15.19
CA LEU A 253 -6.33 -14.56 -16.52
C LEU A 253 -4.96 -13.86 -16.63
N HIS A 254 -4.54 -13.14 -15.57
CA HIS A 254 -3.21 -12.53 -15.53
C HIS A 254 -2.08 -13.58 -15.48
N ALA A 255 -2.27 -14.69 -14.75
CA ALA A 255 -1.30 -15.78 -14.70
C ALA A 255 -1.17 -16.51 -16.05
N LEU A 256 -2.28 -16.66 -16.79
CA LEU A 256 -2.30 -17.30 -18.11
C LEU A 256 -1.74 -16.42 -19.23
N CYS A 257 -1.85 -15.09 -19.12
CA CYS A 257 -1.24 -14.16 -20.09
C CYS A 257 0.21 -13.77 -19.76
N GLY A 258 0.71 -14.15 -18.57
CA GLY A 258 2.03 -13.78 -18.08
C GLY A 258 3.04 -14.93 -17.95
N GLY A 259 2.67 -16.16 -18.33
CA GLY A 259 3.57 -17.31 -18.47
C GLY A 259 3.99 -17.51 -19.92
#